data_AF-A0A3D2BPB5-F1
#
_entry.id   AF-A0A3D2BPB5-F1
#
_cell.length_a   1.000
_cell.length_b   1.000
_cell.length_c   1.000
_cell.angle_alpha   90.00
_cell.angle_beta   90.00
_cell.angle_gamma   90.00
#
_symmetry.space_group_name_H-M   'P 1'
#
loop_
_entity.id
_entity.type
_entity.pdbx_description
1 polymer ?
#
loop_
_entity_poly.entity_id
_entity_poly.type
_entity_poly.pdbx_seq_one_letter_code
_entity_poly.pdbx_strand_id
1 'polypeptide(L)'
;CDSFYVLCPVPNLKSELNWEIEGKKLRDDIVSALSRTILPDLEEHITADFWMDPTDFRNDYRSRHGAGFSIAPIFRQSAWFRYRNRDPRIKNLYFAGAGTHPGAGLPGVVSSAKVVERMLKESPENIFS
;
A
#
# COMPACT_ATOMS: atom_id res chain seq x y z
N CYS A 1 -9.38 -26.42 -6.60
CA CYS A 1 -9.20 -25.12 -7.29
C CYS A 1 -8.11 -24.37 -6.56
N ASP A 2 -7.05 -24.00 -7.28
CA ASP A 2 -5.97 -23.19 -6.75
C ASP A 2 -6.23 -21.71 -7.03
N SER A 3 -5.52 -20.83 -6.34
CA SER A 3 -5.60 -19.39 -6.54
C SER A 3 -4.21 -18.83 -6.75
N PHE A 4 -4.07 -18.01 -7.79
CA PHE A 4 -2.83 -17.34 -8.14
C PHE A 4 -3.07 -15.83 -8.14
N TYR A 5 -2.05 -15.06 -7.78
CA TYR A 5 -2.09 -13.61 -7.86
C TYR A 5 -0.81 -13.08 -8.50
N VAL A 6 -0.95 -11.97 -9.21
CA VAL A 6 0.15 -11.26 -9.86
C VAL A 6 0.20 -9.86 -9.30
N LEU A 7 1.41 -9.38 -8.98
CA LEU A 7 1.65 -7.98 -8.65
C LEU A 7 2.38 -7.31 -9.81
N CYS A 8 1.70 -6.40 -10.49
CA CYS A 8 2.27 -5.61 -11.58
C CYS A 8 2.50 -4.17 -11.10
N PRO A 9 3.74 -3.66 -11.09
CA PRO A 9 4.00 -2.26 -10.78
C PRO A 9 3.37 -1.34 -11.85
N VAL A 10 2.56 -0.37 -11.42
CA VAL A 10 1.89 0.58 -12.30
C VAL A 10 2.07 2.03 -11.85
N PRO A 11 1.92 3.03 -12.75
CA PRO A 11 1.83 4.43 -12.36
C PRO A 11 0.66 4.68 -11.39
N ASN A 12 0.82 5.63 -10.48
CA ASN A 12 -0.25 6.06 -9.59
C ASN A 12 -1.22 7.03 -10.31
N LEU A 13 -2.27 7.48 -9.62
CA LEU A 13 -3.32 8.34 -10.19
C LEU A 13 -2.86 9.73 -10.70
N LYS A 14 -1.57 10.08 -10.58
CA LYS A 14 -1.01 11.28 -11.21
C LYS A 14 -0.74 11.11 -12.71
N SER A 15 -0.75 9.88 -13.24
CA SER A 15 -0.54 9.63 -14.66
C SER A 15 -1.75 9.97 -15.53
N GLU A 16 -2.90 10.31 -14.92
CA GLU A 16 -4.17 10.62 -15.61
C GLU A 16 -4.68 9.50 -16.54
N LEU A 17 -4.20 8.26 -16.35
CA LEU A 17 -4.71 7.09 -17.05
C LEU A 17 -6.14 6.78 -16.61
N ASN A 18 -6.98 6.37 -17.55
CA ASN A 18 -8.30 5.85 -17.26
C ASN A 18 -8.21 4.37 -16.87
N TRP A 19 -8.20 4.10 -15.57
CA TRP A 19 -8.05 2.73 -15.05
C TRP A 19 -9.24 1.82 -15.32
N GLU A 20 -10.43 2.34 -15.63
CA GLU A 20 -11.56 1.51 -16.08
C GLU A 20 -11.25 0.81 -17.42
N ILE A 21 -10.40 1.44 -18.24
CA ILE A 21 -9.96 0.91 -19.55
C ILE A 21 -8.63 0.17 -19.38
N GLU A 22 -7.64 0.84 -18.80
CA GLU A 22 -6.27 0.31 -18.70
C GLU A 22 -6.17 -0.89 -17.76
N GLY A 23 -7.00 -0.96 -16.71
CA GLY A 23 -7.00 -2.08 -15.76
C GLY A 23 -7.38 -3.40 -16.43
N LYS A 24 -8.48 -3.40 -17.20
CA LYS A 24 -8.92 -4.58 -17.95
C LYS A 24 -7.88 -4.99 -19.00
N LYS A 25 -7.35 -4.02 -19.74
CA LYS A 25 -6.33 -4.27 -20.77
C LYS A 25 -5.06 -4.90 -20.17
N LEU A 26 -4.57 -4.35 -19.06
CA LEU A 26 -3.40 -4.89 -18.36
C LEU A 26 -3.65 -6.31 -17.83
N ARG A 27 -4.86 -6.58 -17.32
CA ARG A 27 -5.26 -7.94 -16.91
C ARG A 27 -5.15 -8.91 -18.07
N ASP A 28 -5.68 -8.56 -19.24
CA ASP A 28 -5.65 -9.42 -20.43
C ASP A 28 -4.20 -9.63 -20.93
N ASP A 29 -3.39 -8.58 -20.92
CA ASP A 29 -1.97 -8.63 -21.30
C ASP A 29 -1.17 -9.55 -20.37
N ILE A 30 -1.42 -9.51 -19.05
CA ILE A 30 -0.76 -10.38 -18.06
C ILE A 30 -1.16 -11.85 -18.28
N VAL A 31 -2.45 -12.13 -18.47
CA VAL A 31 -2.93 -13.50 -18.71
C VAL A 31 -2.28 -14.07 -19.98
N SER A 32 -2.28 -13.32 -21.08
CA SER A 32 -1.64 -13.73 -22.33
C SER A 32 -0.12 -13.92 -22.17
N ALA A 33 0.56 -13.07 -21.41
CA ALA A 33 2.00 -13.22 -21.16
C ALA A 33 2.31 -14.50 -20.35
N LEU A 34 1.52 -14.80 -19.33
CA LEU A 34 1.66 -16.03 -18.53
C LEU A 34 1.34 -17.28 -19.34
N SER A 35 0.27 -17.22 -20.14
CA SER A 35 -0.14 -18.29 -21.05
C SER A 35 0.97 -18.68 -22.02
N ARG A 36 1.63 -17.68 -22.61
CA ARG A 36 2.74 -17.88 -23.55
C ARG A 36 4.03 -18.40 -22.91
N THR A 37 4.17 -18.36 -21.59
CA THR A 37 5.47 -18.58 -20.93
C THR A 37 5.45 -19.73 -19.94
N ILE A 38 4.73 -19.57 -18.84
CA ILE A 38 4.86 -20.45 -17.66
C ILE A 38 3.56 -21.16 -17.28
N LEU A 39 2.43 -20.76 -17.85
CA LEU A 39 1.10 -21.33 -17.56
C LEU A 39 0.31 -21.54 -18.86
N PRO A 40 0.70 -22.49 -19.74
CA PRO A 40 -0.01 -22.73 -21.00
C PRO A 40 -1.53 -22.85 -20.84
N ASP A 41 -2.27 -22.26 -21.78
CA ASP A 41 -3.73 -22.30 -21.86
C ASP A 41 -4.44 -21.68 -20.64
N LEU A 42 -3.78 -20.74 -19.95
CA LEU A 42 -4.31 -20.11 -18.73
C LEU A 42 -5.72 -19.50 -18.95
N GLU A 43 -5.98 -18.91 -20.12
CA GLU A 43 -7.29 -18.33 -20.47
C GLU A 43 -8.43 -19.34 -20.37
N GLU A 44 -8.19 -20.62 -20.68
CA GLU A 44 -9.21 -21.68 -20.66
C GLU A 44 -9.49 -22.21 -19.24
N HIS A 45 -8.60 -21.91 -18.30
CA HIS A 45 -8.65 -22.41 -16.93
C HIS A 45 -9.10 -21.37 -15.89
N ILE A 46 -9.22 -20.09 -16.27
CA ILE A 46 -9.73 -19.05 -15.39
C ILE A 46 -11.23 -19.26 -15.16
N THR A 47 -11.60 -19.53 -13.91
CA THR A 47 -13.01 -19.70 -13.50
C THR A 47 -13.59 -18.46 -12.81
N ALA A 48 -12.71 -17.62 -12.27
CA ALA A 48 -13.04 -16.32 -11.70
C ALA A 48 -11.79 -15.44 -11.75
N ASP A 49 -11.98 -14.15 -11.99
CA ASP A 49 -10.92 -13.16 -11.94
C ASP A 49 -11.33 -11.94 -11.11
N PHE A 50 -10.33 -11.33 -10.50
CA PHE A 50 -10.47 -10.13 -9.68
C PHE A 50 -9.15 -9.36 -9.76
N TRP A 51 -9.25 -8.04 -9.89
CA TRP A 51 -8.09 -7.16 -9.84
C TRP A 51 -8.44 -5.89 -9.06
N MET A 52 -7.41 -5.22 -8.57
CA MET A 52 -7.51 -3.89 -7.98
C MET A 52 -6.50 -2.98 -8.69
N ASP A 53 -6.91 -1.75 -8.94
CA ASP A 53 -6.09 -0.71 -9.56
C ASP A 53 -5.93 0.50 -8.62
N PRO A 54 -5.06 1.48 -8.94
CA PRO A 54 -4.81 2.63 -8.07
C PRO A 54 -6.08 3.40 -7.62
N THR A 55 -7.18 3.34 -8.38
CA THR A 55 -8.47 3.93 -8.06
C THR A 55 -9.10 3.25 -6.84
N ASP A 56 -9.07 1.91 -6.79
CA ASP A 56 -9.54 1.13 -5.64
C ASP A 56 -8.70 1.44 -4.40
N PHE A 57 -7.39 1.55 -4.55
CA PHE A 57 -6.50 1.89 -3.43
C PHE A 57 -6.81 3.29 -2.86
N ARG A 58 -7.21 4.24 -3.72
CA ARG A 58 -7.67 5.55 -3.27
C ARG A 58 -9.01 5.46 -2.55
N ASN A 59 -9.97 4.72 -3.10
CA ASN A 59 -11.34 4.68 -2.61
C ASN A 59 -11.47 3.86 -1.30
N ASP A 60 -10.88 2.67 -1.28
CA ASP A 60 -11.08 1.69 -0.20
C ASP A 60 -10.11 1.92 0.96
N TYR A 61 -8.85 2.26 0.64
CA TYR A 61 -7.80 2.44 1.64
C TYR A 61 -7.44 3.90 1.92
N ARG A 62 -8.15 4.85 1.30
CA ARG A 62 -7.85 6.28 1.37
C ARG A 62 -6.39 6.59 1.04
N SER A 63 -5.79 5.78 0.16
CA SER A 63 -4.39 5.95 -0.21
C SER A 63 -4.22 7.16 -1.11
N ARG A 64 -3.32 8.07 -0.71
CA ARG A 64 -3.06 9.29 -1.47
C ARG A 64 -2.52 8.93 -2.86
N HIS A 65 -3.21 9.40 -3.90
CA HIS A 65 -2.94 9.08 -5.31
C HIS A 65 -3.02 7.58 -5.66
N GLY A 66 -3.62 6.73 -4.82
CA GLY A 66 -3.71 5.30 -5.11
C GLY A 66 -2.39 4.54 -4.88
N ALA A 67 -1.51 5.03 -4.02
CA ALA A 67 -0.21 4.40 -3.79
C ALA A 67 -0.34 3.08 -3.02
N GLY A 68 0.12 1.96 -3.59
CA GLY A 68 0.08 0.65 -2.94
C GLY A 68 1.00 0.49 -1.71
N PHE A 69 2.08 1.26 -1.64
CA PHE A 69 3.09 1.16 -0.57
C PHE A 69 3.39 2.49 0.13
N SER A 70 2.40 3.40 0.16
CA SER A 70 2.55 4.74 0.74
C SER A 70 3.63 5.58 0.03
N ILE A 71 4.32 6.46 0.76
CA ILE A 71 5.33 7.38 0.24
C ILE A 71 6.43 6.62 -0.51
N ALA A 72 6.78 7.08 -1.71
CA ALA A 72 7.81 6.48 -2.53
C ALA A 72 9.14 6.38 -1.75
N PRO A 73 9.89 5.28 -1.89
CA PRO A 73 11.18 5.12 -1.22
C PRO A 73 12.29 5.89 -1.94
N ILE A 74 12.11 7.20 -2.18
CA ILE A 74 13.25 8.05 -2.55
C ILE A 74 14.15 8.22 -1.33
N PHE A 75 15.45 8.43 -1.53
CA PHE A 75 16.45 8.52 -0.44
C PHE A 75 16.08 9.55 0.65
N ARG A 76 15.39 10.64 0.28
CA ARG A 76 14.88 11.67 1.22
C ARG A 76 13.58 11.29 1.93
N GLN A 77 12.99 10.15 1.63
CA GLN A 77 11.74 9.63 2.20
C GLN A 77 11.94 8.23 2.84
N SER A 78 13.19 7.78 2.97
CA SER A 78 13.55 6.54 3.66
C SER A 78 13.89 6.79 5.14
N ALA A 79 13.73 5.74 5.95
CA ALA A 79 14.19 5.61 7.34
C ALA A 79 13.95 6.82 8.26
N TRP A 80 14.89 7.77 8.30
CA TRP A 80 14.90 8.92 9.20
C TRP A 80 13.90 10.02 8.83
N PHE A 81 13.57 10.14 7.54
CA PHE A 81 12.70 11.20 7.02
C PHE A 81 11.22 10.81 6.93
N ARG A 82 10.86 9.61 7.40
CA ARG A 82 9.47 9.21 7.54
C ARG A 82 8.78 10.05 8.62
N TYR A 83 7.46 10.20 8.49
CA TYR A 83 6.67 10.89 9.50
C TYR A 83 6.90 10.23 10.87
N ARG A 84 7.27 11.05 11.86
CA ARG A 84 7.49 10.59 13.24
C ARG A 84 6.17 10.13 13.84
N ASN A 85 6.23 9.19 14.78
CA ASN A 85 5.06 8.65 15.46
C ASN A 85 4.35 9.64 16.40
N ARG A 86 4.91 10.83 16.63
CA ARG A 86 4.32 11.91 17.44
C ARG A 86 4.45 13.24 16.69
N ASP A 87 3.38 14.04 16.70
CA ASP A 87 3.43 15.39 16.14
C ASP A 87 4.29 16.31 17.04
N PRO A 88 5.21 17.12 16.48
CA PRO A 88 6.06 18.00 17.26
C PRO A 88 5.34 19.25 17.80
N ARG A 89 4.14 19.58 17.30
CA ARG A 89 3.39 20.80 17.62
C ARG A 89 2.12 20.51 18.42
N ILE A 90 1.42 19.43 18.07
CA ILE A 90 0.16 19.04 18.72
C ILE A 90 0.45 18.01 19.80
N LYS A 91 0.20 18.38 21.06
CA LYS A 91 0.28 17.44 22.18
C LYS A 91 -0.75 16.31 22.00
N ASN A 92 -0.40 15.10 22.41
CA ASN A 92 -1.25 13.91 22.35
C ASN A 92 -1.69 13.44 20.96
N LEU A 93 -1.08 13.96 19.89
CA LEU A 93 -1.29 13.46 18.54
C LEU A 93 -0.19 12.47 18.15
N TYR A 94 -0.60 11.24 17.87
CA TYR A 94 0.28 10.14 17.49
C TYR A 94 -0.15 9.54 16.15
N PHE A 95 0.83 8.99 15.42
CA PHE A 95 0.61 8.37 14.12
C PHE A 95 1.21 6.96 14.10
N ALA A 96 0.45 6.00 13.59
CA ALA A 96 0.90 4.64 13.31
C ALA A 96 0.38 4.20 11.94
N GLY A 97 1.22 3.58 11.12
CA GLY A 97 0.85 3.14 9.79
C GLY A 97 2.01 2.99 8.82
N ALA A 98 1.70 2.69 7.56
CA ALA A 98 2.71 2.38 6.55
C ALA A 98 3.52 3.60 6.09
N GLY A 99 3.03 4.81 6.33
CA GLY A 99 3.73 6.07 6.02
C GLY A 99 4.55 6.64 7.18
N THR A 100 4.42 6.07 8.38
CA THR A 100 5.15 6.51 9.57
C THR A 100 6.39 5.64 9.79
N HIS A 101 7.23 6.06 10.72
CA HIS A 101 8.32 5.22 11.20
C HIS A 101 7.77 3.93 11.85
N PRO A 102 8.35 2.74 11.61
CA PRO A 102 9.58 2.48 10.87
C PRO A 102 9.40 2.27 9.35
N GLY A 103 8.21 1.90 8.85
CA GLY A 103 8.15 1.32 7.51
C GLY A 103 6.75 1.01 6.99
N ALA A 104 6.67 0.85 5.66
CA ALA A 104 5.55 0.18 5.00
C ALA A 104 5.69 -1.34 5.14
N GLY A 105 4.64 -2.08 4.76
CA GLY A 105 4.56 -3.53 4.92
C GLY A 105 4.12 -3.96 6.32
N LEU A 106 3.57 -5.18 6.42
CA LEU A 106 2.98 -5.69 7.66
C LEU A 106 3.93 -5.58 8.88
N PRO A 107 5.22 -5.99 8.80
CA PRO A 107 6.12 -5.85 9.94
C PRO A 107 6.36 -4.38 10.33
N GLY A 108 6.44 -3.48 9.34
CA GLY A 108 6.64 -2.05 9.57
C GLY A 108 5.45 -1.39 10.26
N VAL A 109 4.24 -1.69 9.79
CA VAL A 109 2.98 -1.18 10.38
C VAL A 109 2.80 -1.65 11.81
N VAL A 110 2.97 -2.95 12.08
CA VAL A 110 2.83 -3.52 13.43
C VAL A 110 3.89 -2.94 14.38
N SER A 111 5.13 -2.76 13.90
CA SER A 111 6.18 -2.13 14.68
C SER A 111 5.88 -0.66 14.98
N SER A 112 5.27 0.06 14.04
CA SER A 112 4.81 1.44 14.24
C SER A 112 3.81 1.54 15.39
N ALA A 113 2.86 0.60 15.48
CA ALA A 113 1.91 0.54 16.59
C ALA A 113 2.60 0.27 17.94
N LYS A 114 3.57 -0.64 18.00
CA LYS A 114 4.37 -0.91 19.21
C LYS A 114 5.17 0.31 19.68
N VAL A 115 5.70 1.10 18.75
CA VAL A 115 6.40 2.36 19.09
C VAL A 115 5.45 3.35 19.74
N VAL A 116 4.25 3.55 19.17
CA VAL A 116 3.23 4.43 19.77
C VAL A 116 2.78 3.92 21.13
N GLU A 117 2.53 2.62 21.29
CA GLU A 117 2.16 2.01 22.58
C GLU A 117 3.19 2.33 23.66
N ARG A 118 4.48 2.17 23.35
CA ARG A 118 5.57 2.47 24.28
C ARG A 118 5.61 3.96 24.64
N MET A 119 5.46 4.86 23.66
CA MET A 119 5.43 6.30 23.90
C MET A 119 4.29 6.73 24.83
N LEU A 120 3.12 6.08 24.72
CA LEU A 120 1.98 6.36 25.59
C LEU A 120 2.24 5.90 27.04
N LYS A 121 2.85 4.72 27.22
CA LYS A 121 3.21 4.20 28.56
C LYS A 121 4.26 5.06 29.27
N GLU A 122 5.19 5.65 28.53
CA GLU A 122 6.25 6.51 29.06
C GLU A 122 5.77 7.96 29.34
N SER A 123 4.54 8.34 28.98
CA SER A 123 4.00 9.70 29.17
C SER A 123 2.52 9.72 29.61
N PRO A 124 2.14 9.06 30.72
CA PRO A 124 0.75 8.92 31.15
C PRO A 124 0.07 10.25 31.52
N GLU A 125 0.82 11.22 32.04
CA GLU A 125 0.28 12.51 32.50
C GLU A 125 -0.23 13.43 31.39
N ASN A 126 0.17 13.20 30.14
CA ASN A 126 -0.25 14.06 29.02
C ASN A 126 -1.58 13.62 28.40
N ILE A 127 -2.06 12.38 28.60
CA ILE A 127 -3.15 11.81 27.80
C ILE A 127 -4.53 12.46 28.08
N PHE A 128 -4.72 13.05 29.26
CA PHE A 128 -6.02 13.57 29.73
C PHE A 128 -6.02 15.07 30.09
N SER A 129 -4.97 15.82 29.73
CA SER A 129 -4.88 17.29 29.89
C SER A 129 -5.04 18.02 28.56
#